data_AF-A0A4R2HHF3-F1
#
_entry.id   AF-A0A4R2HHF3-F1
#
_cell.length_a   1.000
_cell.length_b   1.000
_cell.length_c   1.000
_cell.angle_alpha   90.00
_cell.angle_beta   90.00
_cell.angle_gamma   90.00
#
_symmetry.space_group_name_H-M   'P 1'
#
loop_
_entity.id
_entity.type
_entity.pdbx_description
1 polymer ?
#
loop_
_entity_poly.entity_id
_entity_poly.type
_entity_poly.pdbx_seq_one_letter_code
_entity_poly.pdbx_strand_id
1 'polypeptide(L)'
;MSFSDALDNKKIIISINKDDLKNLKFGTKANPIPVFRVVEDLPDSISKNRGSENGWNVDITENQFKYNVEQYLTYIMPKEEFHERFEKK
;
A
#
# COMPACT_ATOMS: atom_id res chain seq x y z
N MET A 1 -16.73 3.90 10.63
CA MET A 1 -16.15 2.55 10.51
C MET A 1 -14.65 2.69 10.71
N SER A 2 -14.06 2.03 11.71
CA SER A 2 -12.60 2.08 11.88
C SER A 2 -11.93 1.20 10.83
N PHE A 3 -10.67 1.49 10.51
CA PHE A 3 -9.86 0.64 9.62
C PHE A 3 -9.77 -0.81 10.12
N SER A 4 -9.78 -0.99 11.46
CA SER A 4 -9.80 -2.32 12.09
C SER A 4 -11.09 -3.08 11.78
N ASP A 5 -12.25 -2.40 11.87
CA ASP A 5 -13.54 -3.03 11.61
C ASP A 5 -13.69 -3.43 10.13
N ALA A 6 -13.05 -2.68 9.23
CA ALA A 6 -13.05 -2.98 7.80
C ALA A 6 -12.20 -4.21 7.43
N LEU A 7 -11.32 -4.65 8.32
CA LEU A 7 -10.35 -5.74 8.09
C LEU A 7 -10.59 -6.97 8.97
N ASP A 8 -11.53 -6.91 9.92
CA ASP A 8 -11.78 -8.00 10.85
C ASP A 8 -12.14 -9.30 10.12
N ASN A 9 -11.48 -10.40 10.49
CA ASN A 9 -11.59 -11.73 9.87
C ASN A 9 -11.34 -11.80 8.35
N LYS A 10 -10.75 -10.77 7.73
CA LYS A 10 -10.38 -10.78 6.31
C LYS A 10 -8.90 -11.10 6.14
N LYS A 11 -8.60 -11.98 5.19
CA LYS A 11 -7.23 -12.12 4.69
C LYS A 11 -6.96 -10.97 3.72
N ILE A 12 -5.78 -10.37 3.81
CA ILE A 12 -5.39 -9.26 2.95
C ILE A 12 -4.00 -9.48 2.35
N ILE A 13 -3.81 -8.92 1.16
CA ILE A 13 -2.57 -8.81 0.43
C ILE A 13 -2.18 -7.33 0.44
N ILE A 14 -1.02 -7.04 1.01
CA ILE A 14 -0.46 -5.68 1.06
C ILE A 14 0.77 -5.57 0.18
N SER A 15 0.95 -4.42 -0.48
CA SER A 15 2.18 -4.11 -1.22
C SER A 15 2.93 -2.99 -0.53
N ILE A 16 4.17 -3.33 -0.18
CA ILE A 16 5.13 -2.47 0.52
C ILE A 16 6.44 -2.49 -0.26
N ASN A 17 7.25 -1.45 -0.09
CA ASN A 17 8.59 -1.44 -0.64
C ASN A 17 9.49 -2.44 0.11
N LYS A 18 10.22 -3.28 -0.64
CA LYS A 18 11.07 -4.34 -0.07
C LYS A 18 12.25 -3.78 0.72
N ASP A 19 12.77 -2.63 0.32
CA ASP A 19 13.91 -2.00 1.01
C ASP A 19 13.47 -1.40 2.35
N ASP A 20 12.26 -0.85 2.40
CA ASP A 20 11.66 -0.35 3.64
C ASP A 20 11.39 -1.47 4.64
N LEU A 21 10.95 -2.64 4.15
CA LEU A 21 10.74 -3.81 5.01
C LEU A 21 12.04 -4.32 5.65
N LYS A 22 13.18 -4.18 4.96
CA LYS A 22 14.49 -4.64 5.47
C LYS A 22 15.18 -3.60 6.34
N ASN A 23 14.73 -2.36 6.31
CA ASN A 23 15.37 -1.26 7.01
C ASN A 23 14.88 -1.19 8.47
N LEU A 24 15.79 -1.41 9.42
CA LEU A 24 15.52 -1.39 10.86
C LEU A 24 15.00 -0.03 11.38
N LYS A 25 15.13 1.04 10.61
CA LYS A 25 14.55 2.35 10.95
C LYS A 25 13.02 2.37 10.83
N PHE A 26 12.42 1.47 10.06
CA PHE A 26 10.97 1.38 9.85
C PHE A 26 10.32 0.31 10.72
N GLY A 27 8.98 0.32 10.75
CA GLY A 27 8.19 -0.66 11.50
C GLY A 27 7.95 -0.29 12.96
N THR A 28 8.26 0.96 13.33
CA THR A 28 7.93 1.50 14.65
C THR A 28 6.68 2.38 14.56
N LYS A 29 6.04 2.66 15.71
CA LYS A 29 4.91 3.58 15.74
C LYS A 29 5.28 5.01 15.29
N ALA A 30 6.53 5.41 15.52
CA ALA A 30 7.06 6.71 15.11
C ALA A 30 7.46 6.74 13.62
N ASN A 31 7.91 5.61 13.07
CA ASN A 31 8.27 5.46 11.66
C ASN A 31 7.64 4.19 11.07
N PRO A 32 6.34 4.25 10.70
CA PRO A 32 5.62 3.09 10.18
C PRO A 32 6.10 2.73 8.78
N ILE A 33 5.95 1.45 8.40
CA ILE A 33 6.20 1.02 7.01
C ILE A 33 5.05 1.54 6.13
N PRO A 34 5.34 2.32 5.06
CA PRO A 34 4.32 2.78 4.13
C PRO A 34 3.70 1.60 3.37
N VAL A 35 2.37 1.58 3.29
CA VAL A 35 1.61 0.60 2.51
C VAL A 35 0.99 1.30 1.31
N PHE A 36 1.35 0.87 0.11
CA PHE A 36 0.91 1.52 -1.13
C PHE A 36 -0.34 0.85 -1.73
N ARG A 37 -0.57 -0.42 -1.40
CA ARG A 37 -1.72 -1.21 -1.85
C ARG A 37 -2.19 -2.12 -0.73
N VAL A 38 -3.51 -2.20 -0.54
CA VAL A 38 -4.18 -3.17 0.33
C VAL A 38 -5.31 -3.77 -0.48
N VAL A 39 -5.36 -5.09 -0.56
CA VAL A 39 -6.40 -5.86 -1.24
C VAL A 39 -6.83 -7.03 -0.40
N GLU A 40 -8.10 -7.39 -0.47
CA GLU A 40 -8.64 -8.58 0.20
C GLU A 40 -8.25 -9.85 -0.56
N ASP A 41 -7.70 -10.83 0.14
CA ASP A 41 -7.39 -12.17 -0.39
C ASP A 41 -8.68 -12.99 -0.48
N LEU A 42 -9.32 -12.89 -1.64
CA LEU A 42 -10.57 -13.57 -1.93
C LEU A 42 -10.36 -14.86 -2.72
N PRO A 43 -11.26 -15.85 -2.56
CA PRO A 43 -11.30 -17.00 -3.47
C PRO A 43 -11.50 -16.57 -4.93
N ASP A 44 -10.88 -17.30 -5.86
CA ASP A 44 -10.94 -17.02 -7.31
C ASP A 44 -12.36 -16.90 -7.89
N SER A 45 -13.34 -17.60 -7.29
CA SER A 45 -14.75 -17.53 -7.67
C SER A 45 -15.39 -16.17 -7.39
N ILE A 46 -14.90 -15.45 -6.38
CA ILE A 46 -15.37 -14.12 -6.00
C ILE A 46 -14.49 -13.03 -6.63
N SER A 47 -13.17 -13.26 -6.76
CA SER A 47 -12.26 -12.29 -7.38
C SER A 47 -12.56 -12.07 -8.87
N LYS A 48 -12.92 -13.12 -9.64
CA LYS A 48 -13.30 -12.98 -11.06
C LYS A 48 -14.56 -12.14 -11.28
N ASN A 49 -15.45 -12.08 -10.29
CA ASN A 49 -16.63 -11.21 -10.31
C ASN A 49 -16.30 -9.76 -9.90
N ARG A 50 -15.14 -9.51 -9.27
CA ARG A 50 -14.61 -8.18 -8.95
C ARG A 50 -13.60 -7.77 -10.03
N GLY A 51 -14.09 -7.33 -11.19
CA GLY A 51 -13.22 -6.96 -12.33
C GLY A 51 -13.91 -6.89 -13.69
N SER A 52 -15.16 -7.38 -13.80
CA SER A 52 -16.02 -7.11 -14.96
C SER A 52 -16.61 -5.69 -14.85
N GLU A 53 -17.04 -5.10 -15.96
CA GLU A 53 -17.74 -3.79 -15.98
C GLU A 53 -18.96 -3.73 -15.02
N ASN A 54 -19.48 -4.90 -14.63
CA ASN A 54 -20.65 -5.06 -13.76
C ASN A 54 -20.28 -5.54 -12.34
N GLY A 55 -18.98 -5.66 -12.07
CA GLY A 55 -18.41 -6.16 -10.83
C GLY A 55 -17.92 -5.05 -9.92
N TRP A 56 -18.06 -5.23 -8.60
CA TRP A 56 -17.50 -4.32 -7.60
C TRP A 56 -15.97 -4.42 -7.61
N ASN A 57 -15.32 -3.66 -8.49
CA ASN A 57 -13.87 -3.57 -8.55
C ASN A 57 -13.38 -2.73 -7.36
N VAL A 58 -13.17 -3.40 -6.22
CA VAL A 58 -12.71 -2.78 -4.96
C VAL A 58 -11.18 -2.79 -4.81
N ASP A 59 -10.46 -3.27 -5.83
CA ASP A 59 -9.02 -3.17 -5.90
C ASP A 59 -8.61 -1.76 -6.31
N ILE A 60 -7.51 -1.25 -5.75
CA ILE A 60 -6.97 0.03 -6.21
C ILE A 60 -6.50 -0.12 -7.67
N THR A 61 -6.90 0.83 -8.49
CA THR A 61 -6.42 0.97 -9.87
C THR A 61 -4.93 1.30 -9.89
N GLU A 62 -4.26 1.04 -11.02
CA GLU A 62 -2.86 1.41 -11.21
C GLU A 62 -2.63 2.93 -11.03
N ASN A 63 -3.60 3.75 -11.44
CA ASN A 63 -3.54 5.20 -11.27
C ASN A 63 -3.61 5.61 -9.80
N GLN A 64 -4.48 4.97 -9.01
CA GLN A 64 -4.55 5.21 -7.56
C GLN A 64 -3.27 4.74 -6.86
N PHE A 65 -2.68 3.63 -7.29
CA PHE A 65 -1.39 3.17 -6.80
C PHE A 65 -0.29 4.20 -7.08
N LYS A 66 -0.17 4.69 -8.32
CA LYS A 66 0.80 5.73 -8.70
C LYS A 66 0.61 7.00 -7.86
N TYR A 67 -0.63 7.45 -7.74
CA TYR A 67 -0.98 8.60 -6.91
C TYR A 67 -0.53 8.43 -5.45
N ASN A 68 -0.80 7.28 -4.82
CA ASN A 68 -0.39 7.01 -3.44
C ASN A 68 1.14 7.06 -3.27
N VAL A 69 1.88 6.50 -4.25
CA VAL A 69 3.34 6.54 -4.26
C VAL A 69 3.84 7.98 -4.39
N GLU A 70 3.28 8.77 -5.31
CA GLU A 70 3.64 10.18 -5.50
C GLU A 70 3.36 11.02 -4.25
N GLN A 71 2.19 10.84 -3.62
CA GLN A 71 1.85 11.56 -2.38
C GLN A 71 2.83 11.22 -1.26
N TYR A 72 3.20 9.95 -1.11
CA TYR A 72 4.17 9.54 -0.11
C TYR A 72 5.54 10.18 -0.36
N LEU A 73 6.05 10.11 -1.58
CA LEU A 73 7.36 10.67 -1.94
C LEU A 73 7.40 12.20 -1.83
N THR A 74 6.29 12.88 -2.11
CA THR A 74 6.23 14.35 -2.13
C THR A 74 6.00 14.95 -0.74
N TYR A 75 5.13 14.36 0.06
CA TYR A 75 4.61 15.01 1.28
C TYR A 75 4.95 14.28 2.57
N ILE A 76 5.16 12.96 2.53
CA ILE A 76 5.36 12.16 3.75
C ILE A 76 6.84 11.81 3.95
N MET A 77 7.55 11.49 2.87
CA MET A 77 8.96 11.14 2.93
C MET A 77 9.81 12.36 3.33
N PRO A 78 10.69 12.23 4.34
CA PRO A 78 11.63 13.29 4.68
C PRO A 78 12.57 13.60 3.51
N LYS A 79 12.85 14.88 3.27
CA LYS A 79 13.72 15.32 2.17
C LYS A 79 15.13 14.73 2.25
N GLU A 80 15.68 14.62 3.45
CA GLU A 80 17.00 14.01 3.69
C GLU A 80 17.01 12.54 3.28
N GLU A 81 15.96 11.80 3.65
CA GLU A 81 15.80 10.40 3.28
C GLU A 81 15.61 10.22 1.77
N PHE A 82 14.81 11.08 1.14
CA PHE A 82 14.65 11.09 -0.32
C PHE A 82 16.00 11.29 -1.02
N HIS A 83 16.78 12.28 -0.57
CA HIS A 83 18.10 12.57 -1.13
C HIS A 83 19.06 11.37 -0.96
N GLU A 84 19.08 10.76 0.23
CA GLU A 84 19.91 9.57 0.49
C GLU A 84 19.57 8.38 -0.40
N ARG A 85 18.29 8.21 -0.77
CA ARG A 85 17.81 7.07 -1.54
C ARG A 85 17.93 7.25 -3.05
N PHE A 86 17.63 8.45 -3.54
CA PHE A 86 17.42 8.68 -4.96
C PHE A 86 18.47 9.59 -5.60
N GLU A 87 19.11 10.46 -4.82
CA GLU A 87 20.06 11.46 -5.33
C GLU A 87 21.53 11.14 -4.97
N LYS A 88 21.78 10.38 -3.90
CA LYS A 88 23.10 9.80 -3.64
C LYS A 88 23.32 8.56 -4.50
N LYS A 89 23.67 8.78 -5.76
CA LYS A 89 24.28 7.77 -6.64
C LYS A 89 25.73 8.10 -6.92
#